data_AF-A0A931M9W2-F1
#
_entry.id   AF-A0A931M9W2-F1
#
_cell.length_a   1.000
_cell.length_b   1.000
_cell.length_c   1.000
_cell.angle_alpha   90.00
_cell.angle_beta   90.00
_cell.angle_gamma   90.00
#
_symmetry.space_group_name_H-M   'P 1'
#
loop_
_entity.id
_entity.type
_entity.pdbx_description
1 polymer ?
#
loop_
_entity_poly.entity_id
_entity_poly.type
_entity_poly.pdbx_seq_one_letter_code
_entity_poly.pdbx_strand_id
1 'polypeptide(L)'
;TDEFLNSYKGKWLMPDVRIATLNTNVSRDDIIKRLNAIHDLVWRLYPQPMGSDAGWFGEGFTKTSFADEVKYIPVNDRDPDETKTRINPVYSYSYTCGLSPWICTGKQNEIMNMYPEASSGGIYIFSNRLDILNENYASGDEWRIEGRPIKRKMFAAGKWKGCDLMTDVGGINANLVSSHFVLISRDGMLPYIPITRKQFLDRAIRYVTRYYDELEKKLIVINEELPAQVRPPQKEFDDQNARNKKAKNDAIKKLQDELEETKKKGLLDSAAVVRIDPLLMFEGPVFLPESEGGCMLATENPNYFRTDLPKYVPQFFVLELSWSEQTKWSMDFKKIIEDDFPMEKLQAMIDK
;
A
#
# COMPACT_ATOMS: atom_id res chain seq x y z
N THR A 1 26.88 -15.67 22.94
CA THR A 1 25.56 -15.68 23.61
C THR A 1 24.76 -14.52 23.09
N ASP A 2 23.42 -14.57 23.17
CA ASP A 2 22.57 -13.47 22.69
C ASP A 2 22.80 -12.18 23.46
N GLU A 3 23.15 -12.26 24.74
CA GLU A 3 23.54 -11.10 25.54
C GLU A 3 24.77 -10.39 24.95
N PHE A 4 25.80 -11.15 24.56
CA PHE A 4 26.97 -10.59 23.89
C PHE A 4 26.58 -9.91 22.58
N LEU A 5 25.80 -10.59 21.73
CA LEU A 5 25.36 -10.03 20.44
C LEU A 5 24.58 -8.73 20.64
N ASN A 6 23.58 -8.69 21.54
CA ASN A 6 22.79 -7.49 21.80
C ASN A 6 23.62 -6.33 22.40
N SER A 7 24.73 -6.63 23.08
CA SER A 7 25.65 -5.62 23.61
C SER A 7 26.77 -5.22 22.65
N TYR A 8 26.90 -5.92 21.52
CA TYR A 8 27.97 -5.66 20.56
C TYR A 8 27.76 -4.31 19.89
N LYS A 9 28.80 -3.46 19.92
CA LYS A 9 28.76 -2.13 19.29
C LYS A 9 29.01 -2.28 17.80
N GLY A 10 27.94 -2.30 17.01
CA GLY A 10 28.02 -2.25 15.57
C GLY A 10 28.43 -0.88 15.06
N LYS A 11 28.58 -0.76 13.74
CA LYS A 11 29.03 0.47 13.08
C LYS A 11 27.96 1.01 12.13
N TRP A 12 28.06 2.31 11.87
CA TRP A 12 27.41 2.91 10.71
C TRP A 12 28.22 2.57 9.45
N LEU A 13 27.59 1.87 8.52
CA LEU A 13 28.17 1.52 7.24
C LEU A 13 28.15 2.74 6.32
N MET A 14 29.21 2.87 5.50
CA MET A 14 29.27 3.97 4.53
C MET A 14 28.12 3.89 3.53
N PRO A 15 27.55 5.04 3.14
CA PRO A 15 26.41 5.04 2.27
C PRO A 15 26.77 4.55 0.87
N ASP A 16 25.99 3.59 0.38
CA ASP A 16 25.97 3.24 -1.04
C ASP A 16 24.98 4.17 -1.74
N VAL A 17 25.43 5.38 -2.10
CA VAL A 17 24.58 6.37 -2.77
C VAL A 17 24.39 5.99 -4.23
N ARG A 18 23.46 5.08 -4.50
CA ARG A 18 23.00 4.74 -5.86
C ARG A 18 21.92 5.72 -6.33
N ILE A 19 22.24 7.01 -6.41
CA ILE A 19 21.36 7.96 -7.10
C ILE A 19 21.57 7.77 -8.59
N ALA A 20 20.59 7.14 -9.25
CA ALA A 20 20.58 6.94 -10.69
C ALA A 20 20.91 8.24 -11.45
N THR A 21 21.59 8.09 -12.59
CA THR A 21 22.10 9.15 -13.46
C THR A 21 21.05 10.21 -13.78
N LEU A 22 21.11 11.30 -13.02
CA LEU A 22 20.34 12.51 -13.25
C LEU A 22 20.99 13.33 -14.39
N ASN A 23 20.23 13.65 -15.43
CA ASN A 23 20.70 14.50 -16.54
C ASN A 23 20.94 15.97 -16.14
N THR A 24 20.71 16.37 -14.88
CA THR A 24 20.99 17.74 -14.41
C THR A 24 21.60 17.72 -13.01
N ASN A 25 22.82 18.25 -12.88
CA ASN A 25 23.60 18.26 -11.62
C ASN A 25 22.86 18.99 -10.47
N VAL A 26 22.11 20.06 -10.79
CA VAL A 26 21.44 20.90 -9.78
C VAL A 26 20.40 20.12 -8.95
N SER A 27 19.60 19.26 -9.60
CA SER A 27 18.61 18.46 -8.87
C SER A 27 19.25 17.41 -7.96
N ARG A 28 20.40 16.86 -8.36
CA ARG A 28 21.09 15.80 -7.62
C ARG A 28 21.61 16.30 -6.28
N ASP A 29 22.27 17.46 -6.26
CA ASP A 29 22.87 18.00 -5.04
C ASP A 29 21.82 18.36 -3.98
N ASP A 30 20.69 18.94 -4.41
CA ASP A 30 19.59 19.25 -3.51
C ASP A 30 18.93 18.00 -2.92
N ILE A 31 18.79 16.93 -3.70
CA ILE A 31 18.27 15.65 -3.20
C ILE A 31 19.25 15.00 -2.24
N ILE A 32 20.55 14.98 -2.55
CA ILE A 32 21.59 14.46 -1.64
C ILE A 32 21.56 15.23 -0.33
N LYS A 33 21.44 16.56 -0.38
CA LYS A 33 21.32 17.40 0.82
C LYS A 33 20.11 17.03 1.66
N ARG A 34 18.96 16.72 1.04
CA ARG A 34 17.75 16.27 1.75
C ARG A 34 17.90 14.88 2.34
N LEU A 35 18.45 13.93 1.59
CA LEU A 35 18.74 12.58 2.07
C LEU A 35 19.71 12.61 3.25
N ASN A 36 20.76 13.42 3.20
CA ASN A 36 21.67 13.63 4.32
C ASN A 36 20.96 14.28 5.50
N ALA A 37 20.07 15.25 5.27
CA ALA A 37 19.28 15.86 6.34
C ALA A 37 18.35 14.84 7.01
N ILE A 38 17.76 13.91 6.26
CA ILE A 38 16.96 12.80 6.80
C ILE A 38 17.85 11.82 7.56
N HIS A 39 19.01 11.45 7.01
CA HIS A 39 19.99 10.60 7.66
C HIS A 39 20.42 11.16 9.01
N ASP A 40 20.72 12.45 9.09
CA ASP A 40 21.10 13.13 10.32
C ASP A 40 20.01 13.02 11.41
N LEU A 41 18.72 12.96 11.03
CA LEU A 41 17.64 12.72 12.00
C LEU A 41 17.75 11.33 12.61
N VAL A 42 17.94 10.28 11.79
CA VAL A 42 18.04 8.90 12.26
C VAL A 42 19.34 8.68 13.05
N TRP A 43 20.47 9.18 12.53
CA TRP A 43 21.78 9.03 13.15
C TRP A 43 21.85 9.66 14.54
N ARG A 44 21.22 10.83 14.74
CA ARG A 44 21.20 11.49 16.07
C ARG A 44 20.41 10.69 17.12
N LEU A 45 19.39 9.96 16.70
CA LEU A 45 18.60 9.10 17.58
C LEU A 45 19.33 7.80 17.91
N TYR A 46 20.08 7.27 16.94
CA TYR A 46 20.75 5.98 17.05
C TYR A 46 22.24 6.06 16.67
N PRO A 47 23.06 6.84 17.40
CA PRO A 47 24.45 7.14 17.00
C PRO A 47 25.37 5.93 17.09
N GLN A 48 25.06 4.96 17.97
CA GLN A 48 25.81 3.73 18.18
C GLN A 48 24.88 2.53 18.02
N PRO A 49 24.84 1.88 16.85
CA PRO A 49 24.08 0.67 16.65
C PRO A 49 24.54 -0.45 17.60
N MET A 50 23.60 -1.05 18.32
CA MET A 50 23.84 -2.15 19.25
C MET A 50 23.26 -3.43 18.64
N GLY A 51 24.02 -4.52 18.63
CA GLY A 51 23.61 -5.82 18.08
C GLY A 51 23.46 -5.92 16.56
N SER A 52 23.62 -4.81 15.85
CA SER A 52 23.57 -4.73 14.39
C SER A 52 24.55 -3.68 13.88
N ASP A 53 25.00 -3.83 12.65
CA ASP A 53 25.49 -2.69 11.87
C ASP A 53 24.28 -1.95 11.28
N ALA A 54 24.39 -0.63 11.10
CA ALA A 54 23.36 0.18 10.48
C ALA A 54 23.89 0.75 9.17
N GLY A 55 23.21 0.46 8.07
CA GLY A 55 23.52 1.03 6.76
C GLY A 55 22.42 1.95 6.31
N TRP A 56 22.77 3.00 5.58
CA TRP A 56 21.79 3.79 4.87
C TRP A 56 22.15 3.97 3.41
N PHE A 57 21.14 4.12 2.58
CA PHE A 57 21.30 4.47 1.18
C PHE A 57 20.12 5.31 0.72
N GLY A 58 20.38 6.14 -0.28
CA GLY A 58 19.35 6.85 -1.02
C GLY A 58 19.07 6.13 -2.31
N GLU A 59 17.81 5.79 -2.56
CA GLU A 59 17.40 5.25 -3.86
C GLU A 59 16.62 6.27 -4.68
N GLY A 60 16.55 5.96 -5.97
CA GLY A 60 15.27 6.08 -6.61
C GLY A 60 14.89 7.50 -6.97
N PHE A 61 15.85 8.40 -7.26
CA PHE A 61 15.49 9.57 -8.06
C PHE A 61 15.04 9.11 -9.44
N THR A 62 13.74 8.85 -9.52
CA THR A 62 13.13 8.20 -10.64
C THR A 62 11.90 9.00 -11.00
N LYS A 63 11.70 9.14 -12.31
CA LYS A 63 10.45 9.65 -12.83
C LYS A 63 9.42 8.55 -12.66
N THR A 64 8.62 8.67 -11.62
CA THR A 64 7.45 7.84 -11.36
C THR A 64 6.21 8.56 -11.87
N SER A 65 5.05 8.14 -11.41
CA SER A 65 3.78 8.70 -11.81
C SER A 65 2.77 8.63 -10.67
N PHE A 66 1.79 9.52 -10.68
CA PHE A 66 0.83 9.70 -9.59
C PHE A 66 -0.48 10.25 -10.11
N ALA A 67 -1.60 9.67 -9.67
CA ALA A 67 -2.94 9.93 -10.16
C ALA A 67 -3.08 9.67 -11.67
N ASP A 68 -2.45 8.61 -12.17
CA ASP A 68 -2.56 8.21 -13.58
C ASP A 68 -4.00 7.81 -13.95
N GLU A 69 -4.39 8.12 -15.19
CA GLU A 69 -5.63 7.59 -15.75
C GLU A 69 -5.30 6.28 -16.50
N VAL A 70 -6.08 5.23 -16.25
CA VAL A 70 -5.85 3.87 -16.76
C VAL A 70 -7.07 3.35 -17.50
N LYS A 71 -6.86 2.35 -18.36
CA LYS A 71 -7.90 1.47 -18.92
C LYS A 71 -7.52 0.02 -18.64
N TYR A 72 -8.52 -0.82 -18.43
CA TYR A 72 -8.34 -2.25 -18.27
C TYR A 72 -8.67 -2.94 -19.59
N ILE A 73 -7.67 -3.52 -20.24
CA ILE A 73 -7.80 -4.21 -21.51
C ILE A 73 -8.09 -5.68 -21.21
N PRO A 74 -9.25 -6.23 -21.59
CA PRO A 74 -9.53 -7.65 -21.41
C PRO A 74 -8.48 -8.51 -22.11
N VAL A 75 -8.00 -9.53 -21.41
CA VAL A 75 -7.09 -10.55 -21.97
C VAL A 75 -7.76 -11.90 -21.83
N ASN A 76 -7.57 -12.79 -22.82
CA ASN A 76 -8.05 -14.16 -22.71
C ASN A 76 -7.33 -14.87 -21.56
N ASP A 77 -8.08 -15.62 -20.77
CA ASP A 77 -7.57 -16.53 -19.73
C ASP A 77 -6.84 -15.90 -18.52
N ARG A 78 -6.89 -14.57 -18.36
CA ARG A 78 -6.36 -13.90 -17.16
C ARG A 78 -7.07 -12.57 -16.86
N ASP A 79 -6.69 -11.95 -15.75
CA ASP A 79 -7.18 -10.62 -15.38
C ASP A 79 -6.84 -9.57 -16.47
N PRO A 80 -7.70 -8.55 -16.65
CA PRO A 80 -7.43 -7.47 -17.60
C PRO A 80 -6.08 -6.79 -17.36
N ASP A 81 -5.35 -6.50 -18.44
CA ASP A 81 -4.11 -5.75 -18.38
C ASP A 81 -4.41 -4.27 -18.13
N GLU A 82 -3.77 -3.68 -17.13
CA GLU A 82 -3.84 -2.25 -16.89
C GLU A 82 -2.94 -1.50 -17.89
N THR A 83 -3.52 -0.55 -18.62
CA THR A 83 -2.80 0.34 -19.54
C THR A 83 -3.01 1.79 -19.15
N LYS A 84 -1.89 2.53 -18.94
CA LYS A 84 -1.93 3.96 -18.65
C LYS A 84 -2.34 4.74 -19.90
N THR A 85 -3.43 5.48 -19.78
CA THR A 85 -3.96 6.37 -20.83
C THR A 85 -3.51 7.81 -20.67
N ARG A 86 -3.27 8.24 -19.42
CA ARG A 86 -2.65 9.51 -19.10
C ARG A 86 -1.68 9.32 -17.95
N ILE A 87 -0.42 9.68 -18.20
CA ILE A 87 0.65 9.59 -17.21
C ILE A 87 0.85 10.97 -16.60
N ASN A 88 0.79 11.05 -15.28
CA ASN A 88 1.02 12.25 -14.51
C ASN A 88 2.38 12.11 -13.79
N PRO A 89 3.48 12.55 -14.42
CA PRO A 89 4.81 12.23 -13.94
C PRO A 89 5.17 13.01 -12.68
N VAL A 90 5.69 12.30 -11.68
CA VAL A 90 6.22 12.88 -10.44
C VAL A 90 7.60 12.31 -10.17
N TYR A 91 8.47 13.13 -9.57
CA TYR A 91 9.74 12.63 -9.09
C TYR A 91 9.60 12.19 -7.65
N SER A 92 10.04 10.97 -7.40
CA SER A 92 10.20 10.41 -6.07
C SER A 92 11.68 10.14 -5.81
N TYR A 93 12.00 9.90 -4.55
CA TYR A 93 13.26 9.36 -4.05
C TYR A 93 12.99 8.78 -2.67
N SER A 94 13.89 7.93 -2.19
CA SER A 94 13.74 7.33 -0.87
C SER A 94 15.02 7.37 -0.08
N TYR A 95 14.87 7.49 1.24
CA TYR A 95 15.91 7.20 2.21
C TYR A 95 15.60 5.85 2.84
N THR A 96 16.58 4.96 2.89
CA THR A 96 16.48 3.68 3.58
C THR A 96 17.57 3.59 4.63
N CYS A 97 17.21 3.25 5.86
CA CYS A 97 18.13 2.83 6.91
C CYS A 97 17.80 1.38 7.30
N GLY A 98 18.68 0.45 6.95
CA GLY A 98 18.55 -0.97 7.27
C GLY A 98 19.49 -1.39 8.39
N LEU A 99 19.06 -2.37 9.18
CA LEU A 99 19.83 -2.95 10.27
C LEU A 99 20.27 -4.37 9.91
N SER A 100 21.58 -4.60 9.87
CA SER A 100 22.19 -5.89 9.59
C SER A 100 22.71 -6.51 10.88
N PRO A 101 22.03 -7.53 11.44
CA PRO A 101 22.37 -8.09 12.74
C PRO A 101 23.72 -8.81 12.72
N TRP A 102 24.34 -8.87 13.89
CA TRP A 102 25.43 -9.79 14.16
C TRP A 102 24.87 -11.13 14.66
N ILE A 103 25.36 -12.23 14.10
CA ILE A 103 24.95 -13.59 14.45
C ILE A 103 26.16 -14.45 14.80
N CYS A 104 25.97 -15.50 15.62
CA CYS A 104 26.98 -16.53 15.83
C CYS A 104 27.00 -17.49 14.63
N THR A 105 28.19 -17.83 14.11
CA THR A 105 28.32 -18.71 12.92
C THR A 105 28.28 -20.20 13.26
N GLY A 106 28.09 -20.55 14.53
CA GLY A 106 28.21 -21.91 15.05
C GLY A 106 29.64 -22.34 15.36
N LYS A 107 30.66 -21.58 14.91
CA LYS A 107 32.06 -21.76 15.33
C LYS A 107 32.34 -21.05 16.64
N GLN A 108 33.24 -21.61 17.45
CA GLN A 108 33.59 -21.05 18.75
C GLN A 108 34.22 -19.66 18.59
N ASN A 109 33.68 -18.68 19.34
CA ASN A 109 34.15 -17.29 19.36
C ASN A 109 34.10 -16.55 18.02
N GLU A 110 33.24 -16.98 17.10
CA GLU A 110 33.07 -16.34 15.79
C GLU A 110 31.68 -15.72 15.66
N ILE A 111 31.65 -14.46 15.23
CA ILE A 111 30.44 -13.75 14.84
C ILE A 111 30.57 -13.30 13.39
N MET A 112 29.43 -13.18 12.72
CA MET A 112 29.31 -12.70 11.35
C MET A 112 28.25 -11.61 11.30
N ASN A 113 28.49 -10.58 10.50
CA ASN A 113 27.48 -9.59 10.19
C ASN A 113 26.70 -10.05 8.95
N MET A 114 25.37 -9.91 8.96
CA MET A 114 24.56 -10.34 7.83
C MET A 114 24.52 -9.33 6.67
N TYR A 115 25.29 -8.24 6.71
CA TYR A 115 25.39 -7.30 5.59
C TYR A 115 26.15 -7.91 4.40
N PRO A 116 25.72 -7.64 3.15
CA PRO A 116 24.53 -6.90 2.74
C PRO A 116 23.27 -7.78 2.59
N GLU A 117 23.39 -9.08 2.89
CA GLU A 117 22.43 -10.12 2.49
C GLU A 117 21.14 -10.13 3.32
N ALA A 118 21.17 -9.67 4.57
CA ALA A 118 19.98 -9.57 5.40
C ALA A 118 19.87 -8.24 6.15
N SER A 119 18.68 -7.65 6.03
CA SER A 119 18.17 -6.60 6.90
C SER A 119 16.97 -7.18 7.65
N SER A 120 16.93 -7.06 8.97
CA SER A 120 15.83 -7.56 9.82
C SER A 120 15.11 -6.43 10.56
N GLY A 121 15.29 -5.20 10.11
CA GLY A 121 14.52 -4.04 10.51
C GLY A 121 15.11 -2.75 9.94
N GLY A 122 14.34 -1.68 10.01
CA GLY A 122 14.75 -0.40 9.46
C GLY A 122 13.63 0.64 9.43
N ILE A 123 14.02 1.81 8.96
CA ILE A 123 13.11 2.92 8.60
C ILE A 123 13.34 3.28 7.14
N TYR A 124 12.24 3.36 6.40
CA TYR A 124 12.21 3.73 4.99
C TYR A 124 11.35 4.98 4.86
N ILE A 125 11.81 5.97 4.12
CA ILE A 125 11.13 7.25 3.96
C ILE A 125 11.03 7.55 2.48
N PHE A 126 9.82 7.47 1.95
CA PHE A 126 9.52 7.66 0.54
C PHE A 126 8.98 9.05 0.29
N SER A 127 9.69 9.85 -0.51
CA SER A 127 9.20 11.15 -0.97
C SER A 127 8.30 10.95 -2.18
N ASN A 128 7.11 11.57 -2.16
CA ASN A 128 6.19 11.61 -3.31
C ASN A 128 5.74 10.24 -3.84
N ARG A 129 5.84 9.18 -3.03
CA ARG A 129 5.41 7.82 -3.36
C ARG A 129 4.34 7.37 -2.36
N LEU A 130 3.13 7.09 -2.85
CA LEU A 130 1.97 6.82 -1.98
C LEU A 130 1.76 5.32 -1.74
N ASP A 131 2.72 4.69 -1.07
CA ASP A 131 2.71 3.23 -0.88
C ASP A 131 1.56 2.72 -0.01
N ILE A 132 0.95 3.61 0.78
CA ILE A 132 -0.27 3.27 1.52
C ILE A 132 -1.47 2.99 0.61
N LEU A 133 -1.37 3.29 -0.69
CA LEU A 133 -2.28 2.93 -1.78
C LEU A 133 -1.53 2.12 -2.85
N ASN A 134 -1.00 0.96 -2.48
CA ASN A 134 -0.19 0.10 -3.36
C ASN A 134 -1.01 -0.86 -4.23
N GLU A 135 -2.25 -1.19 -3.85
CA GLU A 135 -3.02 -2.24 -4.51
C GLU A 135 -4.33 -1.74 -5.10
N ASN A 136 -4.60 -2.07 -6.36
CA ASN A 136 -5.92 -1.90 -6.94
C ASN A 136 -6.95 -2.74 -6.17
N TYR A 137 -8.16 -2.21 -6.03
CA TYR A 137 -9.25 -2.93 -5.39
C TYR A 137 -9.75 -4.08 -6.27
N ALA A 138 -9.92 -3.82 -7.56
CA ALA A 138 -10.31 -4.81 -8.55
C ALA A 138 -9.87 -4.37 -9.95
N SER A 139 -9.64 -5.35 -10.83
CA SER A 139 -9.34 -5.11 -12.24
C SER A 139 -10.64 -4.95 -13.01
N GLY A 140 -10.86 -3.78 -13.61
CA GLY A 140 -12.06 -3.52 -14.39
C GLY A 140 -12.34 -2.04 -14.59
N ASP A 141 -12.88 -1.71 -15.75
CA ASP A 141 -13.15 -0.33 -16.13
C ASP A 141 -14.19 0.35 -15.22
N GLU A 142 -15.02 -0.43 -14.52
CA GLU A 142 -15.93 0.03 -13.47
C GLU A 142 -15.21 0.53 -12.21
N TRP A 143 -14.02 0.00 -11.93
CA TRP A 143 -13.25 0.29 -10.72
C TRP A 143 -12.33 1.49 -10.87
N ARG A 144 -12.87 2.54 -11.52
CA ARG A 144 -12.18 3.82 -11.72
C ARG A 144 -13.04 5.02 -11.34
N ILE A 145 -12.43 6.08 -10.81
CA ILE A 145 -13.01 7.42 -10.68
C ILE A 145 -12.31 8.33 -11.67
N GLU A 146 -13.06 8.88 -12.64
CA GLU A 146 -12.50 9.84 -13.62
C GLU A 146 -11.22 9.31 -14.29
N GLY A 147 -11.26 8.03 -14.71
CA GLY A 147 -10.13 7.33 -15.32
C GLY A 147 -9.08 6.81 -14.34
N ARG A 148 -9.05 7.25 -13.08
CA ARG A 148 -8.06 6.82 -12.08
C ARG A 148 -8.50 5.55 -11.36
N PRO A 149 -7.61 4.59 -11.07
CA PRO A 149 -7.97 3.35 -10.39
C PRO A 149 -8.48 3.61 -8.96
N ILE A 150 -9.40 2.77 -8.51
CA ILE A 150 -9.78 2.65 -7.10
C ILE A 150 -8.80 1.68 -6.44
N LYS A 151 -8.15 2.15 -5.38
CA LYS A 151 -7.13 1.42 -4.64
C LYS A 151 -7.55 1.18 -3.20
N ARG A 152 -6.94 0.16 -2.60
CA ARG A 152 -7.06 -0.19 -1.19
C ARG A 152 -6.09 0.66 -0.38
N LYS A 153 -6.59 1.33 0.66
CA LYS A 153 -5.76 1.93 1.70
C LYS A 153 -5.35 0.86 2.70
N MET A 154 -4.08 0.85 3.08
CA MET A 154 -3.59 0.07 4.21
C MET A 154 -4.46 0.25 5.47
N PHE A 155 -4.53 -0.78 6.30
CA PHE A 155 -5.45 -0.86 7.43
C PHE A 155 -5.07 0.13 8.51
N ALA A 156 -6.06 0.79 9.14
CA ALA A 156 -5.78 1.64 10.28
C ALA A 156 -5.31 0.80 11.49
N ALA A 157 -4.16 1.15 12.04
CA ALA A 157 -3.55 0.52 13.22
C ALA A 157 -3.49 1.47 14.44
N GLY A 158 -3.76 2.76 14.25
CA GLY A 158 -3.86 3.72 15.34
C GLY A 158 -3.30 5.09 14.96
N LYS A 159 -2.62 5.72 15.92
CA LYS A 159 -1.97 7.02 15.74
C LYS A 159 -0.53 6.96 16.24
N TRP A 160 0.39 7.57 15.50
CA TRP A 160 1.76 7.80 15.94
C TRP A 160 2.11 9.28 15.79
N LYS A 161 2.43 9.94 16.90
CA LYS A 161 2.76 11.39 16.95
C LYS A 161 1.73 12.27 16.22
N GLY A 162 0.45 11.90 16.31
CA GLY A 162 -0.69 12.61 15.70
C GLY A 162 -1.03 12.18 14.27
N CYS A 163 -0.12 11.49 13.58
CA CYS A 163 -0.35 10.94 12.23
C CYS A 163 -1.08 9.60 12.29
N ASP A 164 -1.81 9.25 11.22
CA ASP A 164 -2.40 7.92 11.06
C ASP A 164 -1.29 6.86 10.96
N LEU A 165 -1.40 5.83 11.79
CA LEU A 165 -0.57 4.63 11.71
C LEU A 165 -1.35 3.55 10.97
N MET A 166 -0.72 2.94 9.97
CA MET A 166 -1.34 1.95 9.09
C MET A 166 -0.51 0.67 9.01
N THR A 167 -1.11 -0.44 8.60
CA THR A 167 -0.42 -1.71 8.36
C THR A 167 -0.82 -2.32 7.01
N ASP A 168 0.10 -3.05 6.40
CA ASP A 168 -0.14 -3.82 5.17
C ASP A 168 -1.04 -5.05 5.41
N VAL A 169 -1.01 -5.61 6.62
CA VAL A 169 -1.86 -6.72 7.05
C VAL A 169 -3.00 -6.20 7.93
N GLY A 170 -4.23 -6.62 7.64
CA GLY A 170 -5.43 -6.28 8.41
C GLY A 170 -5.90 -7.40 9.36
N GLY A 171 -6.79 -7.04 10.29
CA GLY A 171 -7.45 -7.98 11.20
C GLY A 171 -6.55 -8.45 12.36
N ILE A 172 -6.88 -9.61 12.95
CA ILE A 172 -6.24 -10.13 14.17
C ILE A 172 -4.73 -10.41 14.03
N ASN A 173 -4.22 -10.52 12.81
CA ASN A 173 -2.81 -10.80 12.52
C ASN A 173 -1.99 -9.53 12.23
N ALA A 174 -2.63 -8.35 12.25
CA ALA A 174 -2.03 -7.09 11.82
C ALA A 174 -0.80 -6.66 12.62
N ASN A 175 -0.52 -7.18 13.82
CA ASN A 175 0.58 -6.68 14.65
C ASN A 175 1.87 -7.53 14.61
N LEU A 176 1.77 -8.85 14.36
CA LEU A 176 2.91 -9.76 14.59
C LEU A 176 3.94 -9.78 13.47
N VAL A 177 3.57 -9.34 12.26
CA VAL A 177 4.40 -9.49 11.04
C VAL A 177 4.30 -8.30 10.09
N SER A 178 3.59 -7.23 10.46
CA SER A 178 3.30 -6.12 9.54
C SER A 178 4.39 -5.05 9.54
N SER A 179 4.62 -4.50 8.35
CA SER A 179 5.24 -3.18 8.25
C SER A 179 4.23 -2.13 8.71
N HIS A 180 4.73 -1.12 9.43
CA HIS A 180 3.93 0.00 9.91
C HIS A 180 4.18 1.22 9.01
N PHE A 181 3.10 1.85 8.57
CA PHE A 181 3.15 2.96 7.61
C PHE A 181 2.56 4.23 8.18
N VAL A 182 3.19 5.36 7.89
CA VAL A 182 2.76 6.68 8.38
C VAL A 182 2.82 7.66 7.22
N LEU A 183 1.71 8.36 6.98
CA LEU A 183 1.64 9.42 5.98
C LEU A 183 1.91 10.77 6.64
N ILE A 184 2.88 11.50 6.08
CA ILE A 184 3.15 12.90 6.38
C ILE A 184 2.79 13.71 5.13
N SER A 185 1.81 14.60 5.23
CA SER A 185 1.25 15.36 4.11
C SER A 185 1.04 16.81 4.50
N ARG A 186 0.70 17.67 3.53
CA ARG A 186 0.38 19.08 3.82
C ARG A 186 -0.85 19.21 4.71
N ASP A 187 -0.86 20.27 5.51
CA ASP A 187 -1.96 20.54 6.43
C ASP A 187 -3.30 20.63 5.69
N GLY A 188 -4.28 19.86 6.15
CA GLY A 188 -5.63 19.83 5.60
C GLY A 188 -5.75 19.24 4.19
N MET A 189 -4.68 18.66 3.63
CA MET A 189 -4.71 18.11 2.28
C MET A 189 -4.12 16.70 2.22
N LEU A 190 -4.91 15.75 1.76
CA LEU A 190 -4.48 14.36 1.57
C LEU A 190 -4.05 14.12 0.11
N PRO A 191 -3.00 13.30 -0.12
CA PRO A 191 -2.59 12.85 -1.45
C PRO A 191 -3.57 11.83 -2.04
N TYR A 192 -4.68 11.53 -1.37
CA TYR A 192 -5.74 10.69 -1.87
C TYR A 192 -7.11 11.28 -1.57
N ILE A 193 -8.11 10.79 -2.29
CA ILE A 193 -9.51 11.11 -2.16
C ILE A 193 -10.23 9.82 -1.76
N PRO A 194 -10.88 9.76 -0.58
CA PRO A 194 -11.70 8.62 -0.22
C PRO A 194 -12.81 8.38 -1.25
N ILE A 195 -13.04 7.11 -1.60
CA ILE A 195 -14.20 6.74 -2.40
C ILE A 195 -15.43 6.81 -1.50
N THR A 196 -16.47 7.51 -1.95
CA THR A 196 -17.72 7.60 -1.19
C THR A 196 -18.52 6.30 -1.27
N ARG A 197 -19.36 6.02 -0.27
CA ARG A 197 -20.29 4.88 -0.30
C ARG A 197 -21.15 4.87 -1.56
N LYS A 198 -21.63 6.04 -1.99
CA LYS A 198 -22.37 6.17 -3.25
C LYS A 198 -21.54 5.75 -4.46
N GLN A 199 -20.32 6.27 -4.60
CA GLN A 199 -19.44 5.93 -5.72
C GLN A 199 -19.11 4.44 -5.76
N PHE A 200 -18.91 3.82 -4.60
CA PHE A 200 -18.68 2.38 -4.46
C PHE A 200 -19.90 1.58 -4.91
N LEU A 201 -21.08 1.83 -4.34
CA LEU A 201 -22.30 1.07 -4.64
C LEU A 201 -22.70 1.20 -6.11
N ASP A 202 -22.63 2.40 -6.68
CA ASP A 202 -22.90 2.64 -8.11
C ASP A 202 -21.99 1.81 -9.01
N ARG A 203 -20.76 1.50 -8.57
CA ARG A 203 -19.78 0.70 -9.32
C ARG A 203 -19.92 -0.78 -9.06
N ALA A 204 -20.06 -1.18 -7.80
CA ALA A 204 -20.27 -2.57 -7.40
C ALA A 204 -21.49 -3.15 -8.11
N ILE A 205 -22.63 -2.44 -8.14
CA ILE A 205 -23.84 -2.91 -8.83
C ILE A 205 -23.57 -3.15 -10.33
N ARG A 206 -22.87 -2.23 -11.00
CA ARG A 206 -22.52 -2.37 -12.43
C ARG A 206 -21.57 -3.54 -12.66
N TYR A 207 -20.52 -3.64 -11.86
CA TYR A 207 -19.53 -4.70 -11.95
C TYR A 207 -20.16 -6.08 -11.77
N VAL A 208 -20.96 -6.26 -10.70
CA VAL A 208 -21.63 -7.52 -10.39
C VAL A 208 -22.62 -7.90 -11.49
N THR A 209 -23.38 -6.93 -12.00
CA THR A 209 -24.31 -7.16 -13.12
C THR A 209 -23.55 -7.69 -14.33
N ARG A 210 -22.49 -7.00 -14.76
CA ARG A 210 -21.66 -7.42 -15.90
C ARG A 210 -21.01 -8.77 -15.67
N TYR A 211 -20.40 -9.00 -14.51
CA TYR A 211 -19.70 -10.25 -14.18
C TYR A 211 -20.62 -11.46 -14.34
N TYR A 212 -21.82 -11.42 -13.77
CA TYR A 212 -22.78 -12.52 -13.90
C TYR A 212 -23.37 -12.65 -15.31
N ASP A 213 -23.57 -11.54 -16.03
CA ASP A 213 -24.00 -11.59 -17.44
C ASP A 213 -22.93 -12.23 -18.34
N GLU A 214 -21.65 -11.94 -18.10
CA GLU A 214 -20.54 -12.58 -18.79
C GLU A 214 -20.38 -14.05 -18.40
N LEU A 215 -20.58 -14.39 -17.12
CA LEU A 215 -20.53 -15.77 -16.64
C LEU A 215 -21.64 -16.62 -17.27
N GLU A 216 -22.87 -16.11 -17.35
CA GLU A 216 -23.99 -16.80 -18.02
C GLU A 216 -23.67 -17.06 -19.49
N LYS A 217 -23.15 -16.05 -20.22
CA LYS A 217 -22.74 -16.21 -21.62
C LYS A 217 -21.61 -17.23 -21.78
N LYS A 218 -20.58 -17.17 -20.94
CA LYS A 218 -19.44 -18.11 -20.99
C LYS A 218 -19.88 -19.54 -20.74
N LEU A 219 -20.78 -19.77 -19.78
CA LEU A 219 -21.30 -21.11 -19.50
C LEU A 219 -22.07 -21.70 -20.67
N ILE A 220 -22.88 -20.89 -21.36
CA ILE A 220 -23.60 -21.32 -22.57
C ILE A 220 -22.61 -21.71 -23.67
N VAL A 221 -21.66 -20.83 -23.99
CA VAL A 221 -20.65 -21.08 -25.05
C VAL A 221 -19.83 -22.34 -24.73
N ILE A 222 -19.31 -22.47 -23.52
CA ILE A 222 -18.53 -23.66 -23.11
C ILE A 222 -19.37 -24.93 -23.26
N ASN A 223 -20.64 -24.92 -22.83
CA ASN A 223 -21.50 -26.09 -22.94
C ASN A 223 -21.82 -26.46 -24.40
N GLU A 224 -21.96 -25.48 -25.28
CA GLU A 224 -22.19 -25.68 -26.72
C GLU A 224 -20.94 -26.21 -27.44
N GLU A 225 -19.74 -25.75 -27.05
CA GLU A 225 -18.46 -26.16 -27.63
C GLU A 225 -17.98 -27.55 -27.16
N LEU A 226 -18.44 -28.03 -26.00
CA LEU A 226 -18.09 -29.35 -25.50
C LEU A 226 -18.61 -30.47 -26.43
N PRO A 227 -17.81 -31.52 -26.70
CA PRO A 227 -18.32 -32.72 -27.38
C PRO A 227 -19.49 -33.35 -26.62
N ALA A 228 -20.50 -33.85 -27.34
CA ALA A 228 -21.73 -34.38 -26.74
C ALA A 228 -21.50 -35.47 -25.66
N GLN A 229 -20.38 -36.21 -25.76
CA GLN A 229 -19.99 -37.27 -24.83
C GLN A 229 -19.50 -36.75 -23.47
N VAL A 230 -19.07 -35.49 -23.39
CA VAL A 230 -18.54 -34.86 -22.17
C VAL A 230 -19.40 -33.69 -21.68
N ARG A 231 -20.52 -33.41 -22.36
CA ARG A 231 -21.47 -32.39 -21.91
C ARG A 231 -22.12 -32.84 -20.59
N PRO A 232 -22.28 -31.93 -19.63
CA PRO A 232 -23.09 -32.22 -18.45
C PRO A 232 -24.53 -32.56 -18.86
N PRO A 233 -25.23 -33.43 -18.11
CA PRO A 233 -26.66 -33.62 -18.28
C PRO A 233 -27.40 -32.28 -18.26
N GLN A 234 -28.41 -32.11 -19.13
CA GLN A 234 -29.16 -30.85 -19.26
C GLN A 234 -29.64 -30.30 -17.91
N LYS A 235 -30.12 -31.20 -17.04
CA LYS A 235 -30.57 -30.84 -15.69
C LYS A 235 -29.46 -30.21 -14.84
N GLU A 236 -28.23 -30.73 -14.89
CA GLU A 236 -27.10 -30.18 -14.13
C GLU A 236 -26.72 -28.79 -14.64
N PHE A 237 -26.74 -28.61 -15.97
CA PHE A 237 -26.53 -27.30 -16.60
C PHE A 237 -27.61 -26.28 -16.20
N ASP A 238 -28.88 -26.69 -16.26
CA ASP A 238 -30.01 -25.84 -15.86
C ASP A 238 -29.96 -25.48 -14.37
N ASP A 239 -29.62 -26.44 -13.50
CA ASP A 239 -29.45 -26.23 -12.06
C ASP A 239 -28.31 -25.24 -11.78
N GLN A 240 -27.18 -25.34 -12.50
CA GLN A 240 -26.06 -24.41 -12.35
C GLN A 240 -26.44 -22.99 -12.81
N ASN A 241 -27.15 -22.86 -13.94
CA ASN A 241 -27.65 -21.58 -14.41
C ASN A 241 -28.64 -20.94 -13.44
N ALA A 242 -29.56 -21.74 -12.87
CA ALA A 242 -30.50 -21.27 -11.86
C ALA A 242 -29.77 -20.78 -10.60
N ARG A 243 -28.73 -21.48 -10.14
CA ARG A 243 -27.88 -21.05 -9.01
C ARG A 243 -27.18 -19.73 -9.30
N ASN A 244 -26.61 -19.57 -10.50
CA ASN A 244 -25.93 -18.33 -10.89
C ASN A 244 -26.90 -17.14 -10.99
N LYS A 245 -28.09 -17.34 -11.57
CA LYS A 245 -29.15 -16.31 -11.61
C LYS A 245 -29.61 -15.90 -10.22
N LYS A 246 -29.80 -16.88 -9.33
CA LYS A 246 -30.14 -16.60 -7.94
C LYS A 246 -29.01 -15.81 -7.26
N ALA A 247 -27.76 -16.25 -7.38
CA ALA A 247 -26.61 -15.57 -6.79
C ALA A 247 -26.48 -14.12 -7.28
N LYS A 248 -26.66 -13.87 -8.59
CA LYS A 248 -26.71 -12.53 -9.18
C LYS A 248 -27.80 -11.67 -8.55
N ASN A 249 -29.03 -12.18 -8.46
CA ASN A 249 -30.17 -11.42 -7.95
C ASN A 249 -30.00 -11.11 -6.46
N ASP A 250 -29.55 -12.08 -5.67
CA ASP A 250 -29.29 -11.90 -4.24
C ASP A 250 -28.18 -10.86 -4.00
N ALA A 251 -27.11 -10.94 -4.80
CA ALA A 251 -25.99 -10.00 -4.80
C ALA A 251 -26.41 -8.56 -5.13
N ILE A 252 -27.14 -8.36 -6.24
CA ILE A 252 -27.62 -7.04 -6.67
C ILE A 252 -28.59 -6.47 -5.64
N LYS A 253 -29.53 -7.30 -5.15
CA LYS A 253 -30.49 -6.89 -4.14
C LYS A 253 -29.79 -6.41 -2.88
N LYS A 254 -28.79 -7.14 -2.37
CA LYS A 254 -28.00 -6.72 -1.20
C LYS A 254 -27.37 -5.34 -1.38
N LEU A 255 -26.77 -5.07 -2.55
CA LEU A 255 -26.16 -3.77 -2.84
C LEU A 255 -27.21 -2.64 -2.98
N GLN A 256 -28.38 -2.94 -3.54
CA GLN A 256 -29.48 -1.99 -3.64
C GLN A 256 -30.11 -1.67 -2.28
N ASP A 257 -30.31 -2.69 -1.45
CA ASP A 257 -30.82 -2.53 -0.08
C ASP A 257 -29.83 -1.68 0.74
N GLU A 258 -28.52 -1.94 0.62
CA GLU A 258 -27.48 -1.12 1.27
C GLU A 258 -27.46 0.32 0.75
N LEU A 259 -27.72 0.54 -0.55
CA LEU A 259 -27.82 1.88 -1.13
C LEU A 259 -28.97 2.68 -0.51
N GLU A 260 -30.15 2.07 -0.42
CA GLU A 260 -31.31 2.72 0.20
C GLU A 260 -31.10 2.93 1.71
N GLU A 261 -30.48 1.98 2.41
CA GLU A 261 -30.14 2.12 3.84
C GLU A 261 -29.11 3.24 4.07
N THR A 262 -28.03 3.26 3.29
CA THR A 262 -26.99 4.30 3.36
C THR A 262 -27.59 5.68 3.05
N LYS A 263 -28.49 5.78 2.07
CA LYS A 263 -29.24 7.00 1.75
C LYS A 263 -30.13 7.43 2.90
N LYS A 264 -30.90 6.52 3.48
CA LYS A 264 -31.77 6.79 4.64
C LYS A 264 -30.98 7.29 5.86
N LYS A 265 -29.75 6.80 6.05
CA LYS A 265 -28.84 7.24 7.12
C LYS A 265 -28.08 8.53 6.80
N GLY A 266 -28.19 9.08 5.58
CA GLY A 266 -27.42 10.25 5.16
C GLY A 266 -25.92 10.00 5.03
N LEU A 267 -25.51 8.75 4.74
CA LEU A 267 -24.11 8.32 4.72
C LEU A 267 -23.52 8.19 3.30
N LEU A 268 -24.23 8.64 2.26
CA LEU A 268 -23.81 8.45 0.86
C LEU A 268 -22.44 9.07 0.57
N ASP A 269 -22.14 10.21 1.20
CA ASP A 269 -20.88 10.95 1.02
C ASP A 269 -19.78 10.51 2.00
N SER A 270 -20.08 9.59 2.93
CA SER A 270 -19.06 9.02 3.81
C SER A 270 -18.13 8.08 3.05
N ALA A 271 -16.92 7.87 3.56
CA ALA A 271 -15.95 6.97 2.96
C ALA A 271 -16.48 5.52 2.91
N ALA A 272 -16.20 4.84 1.80
CA ALA A 272 -16.42 3.42 1.61
C ALA A 272 -15.29 2.65 2.28
N VAL A 273 -15.62 2.00 3.40
CA VAL A 273 -14.75 1.06 4.09
C VAL A 273 -15.36 -0.33 3.92
N VAL A 274 -14.64 -1.22 3.23
CA VAL A 274 -15.17 -2.50 2.73
C VAL A 274 -14.27 -3.67 3.13
N ARG A 275 -14.74 -4.90 2.94
CA ARG A 275 -13.86 -6.09 3.06
C ARG A 275 -12.89 -6.16 1.87
N ILE A 276 -11.74 -6.78 2.11
CA ILE A 276 -10.59 -6.84 1.19
C ILE A 276 -10.97 -7.43 -0.16
N ASP A 277 -11.77 -8.50 -0.17
CA ASP A 277 -12.03 -9.29 -1.36
C ASP A 277 -13.30 -8.81 -2.10
N PRO A 278 -13.18 -8.29 -3.33
CA PRO A 278 -14.31 -7.91 -4.16
C PRO A 278 -15.19 -9.11 -4.58
N LEU A 279 -14.74 -10.36 -4.46
CA LEU A 279 -15.59 -11.52 -4.72
C LEU A 279 -16.38 -11.94 -3.47
N LEU A 280 -15.94 -11.52 -2.28
CA LEU A 280 -16.62 -11.79 -1.00
C LEU A 280 -17.54 -10.67 -0.54
N MET A 281 -17.81 -9.64 -1.36
CA MET A 281 -18.77 -8.57 -0.98
C MET A 281 -20.19 -9.08 -0.72
N PHE A 282 -20.51 -10.30 -1.15
CA PHE A 282 -21.80 -10.94 -0.88
C PHE A 282 -21.88 -11.60 0.50
N GLU A 283 -20.75 -11.79 1.19
CA GLU A 283 -20.69 -12.35 2.53
C GLU A 283 -20.52 -11.26 3.60
N GLY A 284 -21.42 -11.24 4.59
CA GLY A 284 -21.38 -10.26 5.70
C GLY A 284 -21.91 -8.88 5.31
N PRO A 285 -21.60 -7.81 6.06
CA PRO A 285 -22.01 -6.45 5.70
C PRO A 285 -21.23 -5.91 4.48
N VAL A 286 -21.84 -5.03 3.69
CA VAL A 286 -21.17 -4.38 2.55
C VAL A 286 -20.07 -3.42 3.04
N PHE A 287 -20.41 -2.61 4.04
CA PHE A 287 -19.47 -1.70 4.70
C PHE A 287 -19.07 -2.24 6.06
N LEU A 288 -17.78 -2.20 6.34
CA LEU A 288 -17.17 -2.67 7.58
C LEU A 288 -16.26 -1.57 8.14
N PRO A 289 -16.33 -1.20 9.43
CA PRO A 289 -15.43 -0.22 10.01
C PRO A 289 -13.94 -0.63 9.90
N GLU A 290 -13.02 0.34 9.82
CA GLU A 290 -11.57 0.04 9.82
C GLU A 290 -11.17 -0.73 11.09
N SER A 291 -11.80 -0.43 12.24
CA SER A 291 -11.58 -1.13 13.51
C SER A 291 -11.98 -2.61 13.51
N GLU A 292 -12.77 -3.05 12.54
CA GLU A 292 -13.20 -4.44 12.38
C GLU A 292 -12.47 -5.14 11.22
N GLY A 293 -11.39 -4.53 10.71
CA GLY A 293 -10.62 -5.06 9.57
C GLY A 293 -11.15 -4.62 8.21
N GLY A 294 -12.00 -3.58 8.17
CA GLY A 294 -12.37 -2.91 6.94
C GLY A 294 -11.19 -2.16 6.32
N CYS A 295 -11.15 -2.10 4.99
CA CYS A 295 -10.19 -1.36 4.20
C CYS A 295 -10.90 -0.17 3.54
N MET A 296 -10.39 1.05 3.78
CA MET A 296 -10.92 2.23 3.10
C MET A 296 -10.49 2.21 1.63
N LEU A 297 -11.43 2.47 0.72
CA LEU A 297 -11.13 2.65 -0.68
C LEU A 297 -10.79 4.12 -0.96
N ALA A 298 -9.77 4.35 -1.78
CA ALA A 298 -9.37 5.69 -2.19
C ALA A 298 -8.86 5.70 -3.63
N THR A 299 -8.74 6.89 -4.20
CA THR A 299 -7.97 7.14 -5.42
C THR A 299 -6.96 8.25 -5.16
N GLU A 300 -5.87 8.29 -5.91
CA GLU A 300 -4.86 9.34 -5.79
C GLU A 300 -5.48 10.71 -6.16
N ASN A 301 -5.09 11.76 -5.42
CA ASN A 301 -5.62 13.10 -5.60
C ASN A 301 -4.86 13.84 -6.72
N PRO A 302 -5.42 14.00 -7.94
CA PRO A 302 -4.70 14.58 -9.06
C PRO A 302 -4.29 16.04 -8.84
N ASN A 303 -4.94 16.73 -7.90
CA ASN A 303 -4.68 18.13 -7.57
C ASN A 303 -3.77 18.29 -6.35
N TYR A 304 -3.17 17.20 -5.86
CA TYR A 304 -2.26 17.30 -4.73
C TYR A 304 -1.00 18.08 -5.12
N PHE A 305 -0.28 17.68 -6.16
CA PHE A 305 1.01 18.28 -6.47
C PHE A 305 0.90 19.75 -6.90
N ARG A 306 1.53 20.62 -6.13
CA ARG A 306 1.84 22.01 -6.47
C ARG A 306 2.75 22.05 -7.70
N THR A 307 2.33 22.80 -8.70
CA THR A 307 3.07 22.97 -9.97
C THR A 307 4.06 24.14 -9.93
N ASP A 308 3.98 24.99 -8.90
CA ASP A 308 4.84 26.15 -8.68
C ASP A 308 6.16 25.80 -7.96
N LEU A 309 6.27 24.59 -7.40
CA LEU A 309 7.50 24.09 -6.76
C LEU A 309 8.37 23.30 -7.76
N PRO A 310 9.71 23.29 -7.59
CA PRO A 310 10.58 22.38 -8.34
C PRO A 310 10.13 20.92 -8.18
N LYS A 311 10.14 20.15 -9.28
CA LYS A 311 9.52 18.81 -9.31
C LYS A 311 10.15 17.77 -8.37
N TYR A 312 11.37 18.03 -7.89
CA TYR A 312 12.10 17.17 -6.95
C TYR A 312 11.85 17.54 -5.48
N VAL A 313 11.08 18.60 -5.19
CA VAL A 313 10.71 18.95 -3.82
C VAL A 313 9.68 17.92 -3.32
N PRO A 314 9.89 17.35 -2.11
CA PRO A 314 8.92 16.46 -1.50
C PRO A 314 7.65 17.27 -1.20
N GLN A 315 6.48 16.74 -1.53
CA GLN A 315 5.19 17.33 -1.18
C GLN A 315 4.41 16.44 -0.20
N PHE A 316 4.87 15.21 0.01
CA PHE A 316 4.48 14.33 1.11
C PHE A 316 5.57 13.27 1.32
N PHE A 317 5.56 12.64 2.50
CA PHE A 317 6.36 11.46 2.79
C PHE A 317 5.47 10.30 3.23
N VAL A 318 5.83 9.09 2.82
CA VAL A 318 5.37 7.87 3.47
C VAL A 318 6.55 7.27 4.22
N LEU A 319 6.39 7.04 5.51
CA LEU A 319 7.35 6.31 6.32
C LEU A 319 6.89 4.87 6.40
N GLU A 320 7.79 3.95 6.14
CA GLU A 320 7.62 2.54 6.45
C GLU A 320 8.59 2.17 7.57
N LEU A 321 8.07 1.46 8.55
CA LEU A 321 8.77 1.00 9.71
C LEU A 321 8.67 -0.52 9.77
N SER A 322 9.82 -1.18 9.76
CA SER A 322 9.90 -2.65 9.74
C SER A 322 10.83 -3.13 10.83
N TRP A 323 10.42 -4.14 11.60
CA TRP A 323 11.18 -4.63 12.74
C TRP A 323 10.93 -6.12 13.00
N SER A 324 11.84 -6.74 13.74
CA SER A 324 11.69 -8.10 14.24
C SER A 324 11.42 -8.08 15.74
N GLU A 325 10.25 -8.55 16.16
CA GLU A 325 9.91 -8.67 17.60
C GLU A 325 10.72 -9.77 18.31
N GLN A 326 11.49 -10.58 17.56
CA GLN A 326 12.23 -11.71 18.11
C GLN A 326 13.58 -11.31 18.72
N THR A 327 14.06 -10.09 18.46
CA THR A 327 15.41 -9.69 18.86
C THR A 327 15.40 -8.38 19.63
N LYS A 328 16.19 -8.33 20.70
CA LYS A 328 16.25 -7.16 21.59
C LYS A 328 16.77 -5.92 20.86
N TRP A 329 17.82 -6.02 20.06
CA TRP A 329 18.37 -4.88 19.33
C TRP A 329 17.34 -4.24 18.38
N SER A 330 16.49 -5.04 17.73
CA SER A 330 15.45 -4.53 16.82
C SER A 330 14.36 -3.80 17.59
N MET A 331 13.97 -4.34 18.75
CA MET A 331 13.00 -3.70 19.66
C MET A 331 13.54 -2.43 20.31
N ASP A 332 14.83 -2.38 20.63
CA ASP A 332 15.47 -1.16 21.15
C ASP A 332 15.48 -0.06 20.08
N PHE A 333 15.81 -0.41 18.83
CA PHE A 333 15.71 0.53 17.71
C PHE A 333 14.28 1.01 17.47
N LYS A 334 13.31 0.08 17.40
CA LYS A 334 11.87 0.39 17.30
C LYS A 334 11.46 1.41 18.35
N LYS A 335 11.80 1.15 19.61
CA LYS A 335 11.47 2.03 20.74
C LYS A 335 12.06 3.43 20.56
N ILE A 336 13.34 3.54 20.22
CA ILE A 336 14.00 4.84 20.00
C ILE A 336 13.30 5.63 18.89
N ILE A 337 12.95 4.97 17.78
CA ILE A 337 12.23 5.62 16.68
C ILE A 337 10.83 6.04 17.14
N GLU A 338 10.04 5.12 17.71
CA GLU A 338 8.67 5.40 18.13
C GLU A 338 8.59 6.54 19.16
N ASP A 339 9.50 6.56 20.13
CA ASP A 339 9.50 7.56 21.20
C ASP A 339 10.00 8.92 20.68
N ASP A 340 11.11 8.95 19.94
CA ASP A 340 11.90 10.19 19.77
C ASP A 340 11.98 10.70 18.31
N PHE A 341 11.45 9.98 17.32
CA PHE A 341 11.57 10.43 15.93
C PHE A 341 10.92 11.80 15.67
N PRO A 342 11.64 12.78 15.07
CA PRO A 342 11.19 14.17 14.97
C PRO A 342 10.34 14.40 13.70
N MET A 343 9.09 13.96 13.73
CA MET A 343 8.13 14.05 12.61
C MET A 343 7.97 15.47 12.05
N GLU A 344 8.04 16.48 12.91
CA GLU A 344 7.92 17.88 12.53
C GLU A 344 9.06 18.35 11.61
N LYS A 345 10.23 17.70 11.66
CA LYS A 345 11.34 18.02 10.77
C LYS A 345 11.08 17.53 9.35
N LEU A 346 10.44 16.38 9.17
CA LEU A 346 10.00 15.91 7.86
C LEU A 346 8.85 16.76 7.33
N GLN A 347 7.87 17.10 8.17
CA GLN A 347 6.80 18.02 7.80
C GLN A 347 7.35 19.35 7.26
N ALA A 348 8.36 19.92 7.94
CA ALA A 348 9.01 21.16 7.51
C ALA A 348 9.79 21.06 6.18
N MET A 349 9.96 19.86 5.61
CA MET A 349 10.57 19.67 4.28
C MET A 349 9.55 19.71 3.14
N ILE A 350 8.25 19.52 3.41
CA ILE A 350 7.18 19.41 2.41
C ILE A 350 6.81 20.76 1.75
N ASP A 351 6.93 21.86 2.50
CA ASP A 351 6.39 23.18 2.10
C ASP A 351 7.49 24.24 1.90
N LYS A 352 8.62 23.86 1.29
CA LYS A 352 9.75 24.78 1.01
C LYS A 352 10.05 24.98 -0.46
#